data_AF-A0A4Y3QR22-F1
#
_entry.id   AF-A0A4Y3QR22-F1
#
_cell.length_a   1.000
_cell.length_b   1.000
_cell.length_c   1.000
_cell.angle_alpha   90.00
_cell.angle_beta   90.00
_cell.angle_gamma   90.00
#
_symmetry.space_group_name_H-M   'P 1'
#
loop_
_entity.id
_entity.type
_entity.pdbx_description
1 polymer ?
#
loop_
_entity_poly.entity_id
_entity_poly.type
_entity_poly.pdbx_seq_one_letter_code
_entity_poly.pdbx_strand_id
1 'polypeptide(L)'
;MDYEKLKELVRERVGVEGVPRIISLAHDGKPIPTVICLVKHEGGRFTATRGDLRTIARPVLNEAGEELTFASEADACAWAWQDLEPGLGVTPTYSPEEERESLASGDRQRARREQRLREWKAASGAISD
;
A
#
# COMPACT_ATOMS: atom_id res chain seq x y z
N MET A 1 -14.11 -11.28 7.60
CA MET A 1 -14.23 -10.20 6.60
C MET A 1 -13.19 -10.46 5.54
N ASP A 2 -13.53 -10.49 4.26
CA ASP A 2 -12.54 -10.69 3.19
C ASP A 2 -11.98 -9.36 2.68
N TYR A 3 -11.00 -9.44 1.77
CA TYR A 3 -10.35 -8.27 1.22
C TYR A 3 -11.29 -7.37 0.39
N GLU A 4 -12.26 -7.93 -0.32
CA GLU A 4 -13.25 -7.15 -1.05
C GLU A 4 -14.11 -6.32 -0.10
N LYS A 5 -14.53 -6.90 1.02
CA LYS A 5 -15.27 -6.17 2.04
C LYS A 5 -14.42 -5.08 2.71
N LEU A 6 -13.14 -5.33 2.97
CA LEU A 6 -12.22 -4.32 3.49
C LEU A 6 -12.09 -3.13 2.51
N LYS A 7 -11.94 -3.40 1.21
CA LYS A 7 -11.87 -2.37 0.16
C LYS A 7 -13.13 -1.51 0.13
N GLU A 8 -14.31 -2.11 0.27
CA GLU A 8 -15.58 -1.36 0.34
C GLU A 8 -15.60 -0.39 1.53
N LEU A 9 -15.23 -0.85 2.72
CA LEU A 9 -15.21 0.00 3.93
C LEU A 9 -14.23 1.16 3.78
N VAL A 10 -13.04 0.91 3.22
CA VAL A 10 -12.07 1.97 2.94
C VAL A 10 -12.62 2.95 1.89
N ARG A 11 -13.26 2.42 0.83
CA ARG A 11 -13.88 3.23 -0.23
C ARG A 11 -14.94 4.18 0.32
N GLU A 12 -15.76 3.73 1.25
CA GLU A 12 -16.79 4.56 1.89
C GLU A 12 -16.19 5.76 2.64
N ARG A 13 -14.96 5.63 3.17
CA ARG A 13 -14.29 6.70 3.92
C ARG A 13 -13.49 7.66 3.06
N VAL A 14 -12.80 7.18 2.01
CA VAL A 14 -11.83 7.99 1.25
C VAL A 14 -12.13 8.12 -0.24
N GLY A 15 -13.24 7.53 -0.71
CA GLY A 15 -13.59 7.46 -2.13
C GLY A 15 -12.76 6.43 -2.91
N VAL A 16 -13.23 6.09 -4.11
CA VAL A 16 -12.67 5.02 -4.95
C VAL A 16 -11.20 5.25 -5.32
N GLU A 17 -10.82 6.49 -5.60
CA GLU A 17 -9.47 6.87 -5.99
C GLU A 17 -8.45 6.80 -4.85
N GLY A 18 -8.92 6.79 -3.59
CA GLY A 18 -8.08 6.69 -2.40
C GLY A 18 -7.68 5.25 -2.07
N VAL A 19 -8.56 4.28 -2.37
CA VAL A 19 -8.41 2.87 -1.94
C VAL A 19 -7.04 2.29 -2.28
N PRO A 20 -6.53 2.37 -3.53
CA PRO A 20 -5.27 1.71 -3.89
C PRO A 20 -4.04 2.33 -3.21
N ARG A 21 -4.17 3.50 -2.58
CA ARG A 21 -3.12 4.12 -1.77
C ARG A 21 -3.21 3.69 -0.32
N ILE A 22 -4.42 3.51 0.19
CA ILE A 22 -4.64 3.15 1.60
C ILE A 22 -4.36 1.67 1.84
N ILE A 23 -4.94 0.77 1.04
CA ILE A 23 -4.87 -0.66 1.27
C ILE A 23 -4.53 -1.40 -0.02
N SER A 24 -3.69 -2.42 0.09
CA SER A 24 -3.41 -3.36 -0.99
C SER A 24 -3.27 -4.79 -0.47
N LEU A 25 -3.47 -5.76 -1.37
CA LEU A 25 -3.20 -7.17 -1.14
C LEU A 25 -2.19 -7.65 -2.17
N ALA A 26 -1.01 -8.08 -1.71
CA ALA A 26 0.03 -8.67 -2.54
C ALA A 26 -0.08 -10.19 -2.52
N HIS A 27 -0.16 -10.80 -3.70
CA HIS A 27 -0.31 -12.25 -3.87
C HIS A 27 1.01 -12.98 -4.17
N ASP A 28 2.07 -12.25 -4.50
CA ASP A 28 3.37 -12.79 -4.91
C ASP A 28 4.44 -12.68 -3.81
N GLY A 29 4.02 -12.41 -2.57
CA GLY A 29 4.92 -12.19 -1.45
C GLY A 29 5.68 -10.86 -1.48
N LYS A 30 5.48 -10.01 -2.49
CA LYS A 30 6.19 -8.74 -2.63
C LYS A 30 5.35 -7.57 -2.11
N PRO A 31 5.78 -6.87 -1.05
CA PRO A 31 5.03 -5.75 -0.50
C PRO A 31 4.83 -4.63 -1.52
N ILE A 32 3.62 -4.06 -1.54
CA ILE A 32 3.29 -2.86 -2.30
C ILE A 32 3.40 -1.67 -1.33
N PRO A 33 4.06 -0.56 -1.69
CA PRO A 33 4.22 0.59 -0.80
C PRO A 33 2.91 1.40 -0.71
N THR A 34 1.90 0.87 -0.02
CA THR A 34 0.64 1.52 0.37
C THR A 34 0.62 1.78 1.88
N VAL A 35 -0.37 2.50 2.42
CA VAL A 35 -0.44 2.75 3.89
C VAL A 35 -0.39 1.42 4.63
N ILE A 36 -1.24 0.47 4.25
CA ILE A 36 -1.13 -0.93 4.66
C ILE A 36 -1.11 -1.80 3.41
N CYS A 37 -0.20 -2.77 3.37
CA CYS A 37 -0.22 -3.86 2.39
C CYS A 37 -0.27 -5.18 3.14
N LEU A 38 -1.31 -5.97 2.87
CA LEU A 38 -1.40 -7.36 3.31
C LEU A 38 -0.65 -8.22 2.30
N VAL A 39 0.27 -9.04 2.78
CA VAL A 39 1.11 -9.89 1.94
C VAL A 39 0.71 -11.34 2.18
N LYS A 40 0.18 -11.98 1.14
CA LYS A 40 -0.14 -13.41 1.18
C LYS A 40 1.13 -14.21 0.95
N HIS A 41 1.38 -15.18 1.82
CA HIS A 41 2.49 -16.12 1.74
C HIS A 41 2.00 -17.52 1.36
N GLU A 42 2.95 -18.38 1.01
CA GLU A 42 2.69 -19.81 0.86
C GLU A 42 2.13 -20.40 2.16
N GLY A 43 1.24 -21.40 2.03
CA GLY A 43 0.53 -21.99 3.17
C GLY A 43 -0.66 -21.19 3.70
N GLY A 44 -1.05 -20.09 3.02
CA GLY A 44 -2.27 -19.33 3.35
C GLY A 44 -2.11 -18.33 4.50
N ARG A 45 -0.88 -18.12 4.95
CA ARG A 45 -0.51 -17.14 5.99
C ARG A 45 -0.40 -15.73 5.40
N PHE A 46 -0.62 -14.72 6.22
CA PHE A 46 -0.51 -13.32 5.82
C PHE A 46 0.44 -12.56 6.76
N THR A 47 1.15 -11.57 6.22
CA THR A 47 1.82 -10.54 7.04
C THR A 47 1.34 -9.16 6.63
N ALA A 48 1.63 -8.16 7.44
CA ALA A 48 1.32 -6.76 7.13
C ALA A 48 2.60 -5.95 6.97
N THR A 49 2.56 -5.02 6.01
CA THR A 49 3.58 -3.97 5.88
C THR A 49 2.93 -2.61 5.90
N ARG A 50 3.66 -1.61 6.42
CA ARG A 50 3.30 -0.20 6.37
C ARG A 50 4.25 0.52 5.44
N GLY A 51 3.67 1.28 4.51
CA GLY A 51 4.42 2.00 3.50
C GLY A 51 4.17 3.50 3.51
N ASP A 52 5.03 4.20 2.79
CA ASP A 52 5.01 5.67 2.64
C ASP A 52 4.26 6.12 1.37
N LEU A 53 3.46 5.25 0.77
CA LEU A 53 2.79 5.46 -0.53
C LEU A 53 3.73 5.55 -1.73
N ARG A 54 5.04 5.36 -1.53
CA ARG A 54 6.05 5.80 -2.48
C ARG A 54 7.08 4.75 -2.83
N THR A 55 7.88 4.35 -1.86
CA THR A 55 9.09 3.58 -2.10
C THR A 55 9.41 2.59 -1.00
N ILE A 56 8.83 2.79 0.18
CA ILE A 56 9.14 2.03 1.36
C ILE A 56 7.91 1.20 1.71
N ALA A 57 8.13 -0.08 1.97
CA ALA A 57 7.20 -0.95 2.68
C ALA A 57 8.00 -1.64 3.78
N ARG A 58 7.67 -1.38 5.04
CA ARG A 58 8.33 -1.99 6.21
C ARG A 58 7.38 -2.97 6.88
N PRO A 59 7.87 -4.12 7.39
CA PRO A 59 7.05 -5.00 8.18
C PRO A 59 6.41 -4.26 9.36
N VAL A 60 5.13 -4.53 9.59
CA VAL A 60 4.48 -4.16 10.85
C VAL A 60 4.93 -5.17 11.89
N LEU A 61 5.30 -4.70 13.08
CA LEU A 61 5.78 -5.55 14.15
C LEU A 61 4.72 -5.70 15.24
N ASN A 62 4.67 -6.86 15.88
CA ASN A 62 3.89 -7.10 17.09
C ASN A 62 4.59 -6.50 18.33
N GLU A 63 3.98 -6.65 19.51
CA GLU A 63 4.54 -6.14 20.78
C GLU A 63 5.89 -6.77 21.16
N ALA A 64 6.18 -7.98 20.67
CA ALA A 64 7.45 -8.67 20.85
C ALA A 64 8.54 -8.20 19.85
N GLY A 65 8.20 -7.30 18.92
CA GLY A 65 9.11 -6.82 17.88
C GLY A 65 9.27 -7.76 16.68
N GLU A 66 8.42 -8.77 16.56
CA GLU A 66 8.42 -9.75 15.47
C GLU A 66 7.44 -9.33 14.37
N GLU A 67 7.64 -9.80 13.14
CA GLU A 67 6.71 -9.49 12.04
C GLU A 67 5.29 -9.95 12.37
N LEU A 68 4.35 -9.01 12.27
CA LEU A 68 2.95 -9.27 12.52
C LEU A 68 2.41 -10.23 11.46
N THR A 69 1.93 -11.37 11.95
CA THR A 69 1.56 -12.51 11.14
C THR A 69 0.15 -12.97 11.47
N PHE A 70 -0.61 -13.35 10.46
CA PHE A 70 -2.01 -13.78 10.57
C PHE A 70 -2.21 -15.15 9.93
N ALA A 71 -3.05 -15.96 10.57
CA ALA A 71 -3.36 -17.31 10.11
C ALA A 71 -4.29 -17.34 8.89
N SER A 72 -5.05 -16.26 8.66
CA SER A 72 -6.04 -16.19 7.58
C SER A 72 -6.16 -14.78 7.00
N GLU A 73 -6.74 -14.69 5.79
CA GLU A 73 -7.10 -13.42 5.16
C GLU A 73 -8.10 -12.64 6.02
N ALA A 74 -9.02 -13.36 6.68
CA ALA A 74 -10.06 -12.75 7.48
C ALA A 74 -9.51 -12.02 8.70
N ASP A 75 -8.53 -12.60 9.38
CA ASP A 75 -7.87 -11.99 10.53
C ASP A 75 -7.02 -10.80 10.11
N ALA A 76 -6.28 -10.94 9.01
CA ALA A 76 -5.45 -9.87 8.44
C ALA A 76 -6.31 -8.66 8.03
N CYS A 77 -7.45 -8.90 7.39
CA CYS A 77 -8.37 -7.83 6.98
C CYS A 77 -9.05 -7.17 8.17
N ALA A 78 -9.48 -7.95 9.18
CA ALA A 78 -10.07 -7.40 10.40
C ALA A 78 -9.10 -6.49 11.14
N TRP A 79 -7.85 -6.94 11.29
CA TRP A 79 -6.78 -6.13 11.87
C TRP A 79 -6.53 -4.85 11.05
N ALA A 80 -6.40 -4.97 9.73
CA ALA A 80 -6.14 -3.81 8.87
C ALA A 80 -7.24 -2.75 8.98
N TRP A 81 -8.50 -3.17 9.10
CA TRP A 81 -9.59 -2.23 9.35
C TRP A 81 -9.47 -1.54 10.71
N GLN A 82 -9.20 -2.29 11.78
CA GLN A 82 -9.02 -1.72 13.13
C GLN A 82 -7.87 -0.71 13.19
N ASP A 83 -6.78 -0.96 12.45
CA ASP A 83 -5.64 -0.06 12.35
C ASP A 83 -5.97 1.21 11.53
N LEU A 84 -6.67 1.05 10.41
CA LEU A 84 -6.97 2.14 9.48
C LEU A 84 -8.11 3.04 9.95
N GLU A 85 -9.23 2.46 10.39
CA GLU A 85 -10.49 3.17 10.66
C GLU A 85 -10.31 4.46 11.47
N PRO A 86 -9.52 4.50 12.57
CA PRO A 86 -9.37 5.70 13.38
C PRO A 86 -8.72 6.87 12.63
N GLY A 87 -7.88 6.59 11.63
CA GLY A 87 -7.17 7.60 10.84
C GLY A 87 -7.86 7.96 9.52
N LEU A 88 -8.84 7.17 9.07
CA LEU A 88 -9.52 7.43 7.81
C LEU A 88 -10.52 8.59 7.93
N GLY A 89 -10.35 9.60 7.06
CA GLY A 89 -11.20 10.80 7.03
C GLY A 89 -10.68 11.96 7.88
N VAL A 90 -9.55 11.78 8.58
CA VAL A 90 -8.81 12.89 9.20
C VAL A 90 -7.81 13.40 8.18
N THR A 91 -7.94 14.66 7.76
CA THR A 91 -6.90 15.32 6.96
C THR A 91 -5.70 15.56 7.87
N PRO A 92 -4.55 14.91 7.64
CA PRO A 92 -3.36 15.20 8.43
C PRO A 92 -2.97 16.65 8.24
N THR A 93 -2.71 17.34 9.35
CA THR A 93 -2.16 18.70 9.31
C THR A 93 -0.66 18.56 9.12
N TYR A 94 -0.16 18.94 7.94
CA TYR A 94 1.25 18.93 7.65
C TYR A 94 1.90 20.23 8.13
N SER A 95 3.08 20.12 8.73
CA SER A 95 3.98 21.26 8.84
C SER A 95 4.47 21.68 7.44
N PRO A 96 4.93 22.93 7.27
CA PRO A 96 5.46 23.40 5.99
C PRO A 96 6.62 22.56 5.43
N GLU A 97 7.42 21.93 6.29
CA GLU A 97 8.51 21.04 5.88
C GLU A 97 7.98 19.71 5.33
N GLU A 98 7.00 19.11 6.00
CA GLU A 98 6.35 17.87 5.55
C GLU A 98 5.61 18.08 4.22
N GLU A 99 4.99 19.24 4.03
CA GLU A 99 4.34 19.58 2.76
C GLU A 99 5.34 19.72 1.61
N ARG A 100 6.49 20.38 1.84
CA ARG A 100 7.58 20.49 0.85
C ARG A 100 8.14 19.13 0.47
N GLU A 101 8.43 18.27 1.46
CA GLU A 101 8.92 16.92 1.19
C GLU A 101 7.86 16.08 0.47
N SER A 102 6.58 16.28 0.80
CA SER A 102 5.48 15.62 0.10
C SER A 102 5.41 15.99 -1.39
N LEU A 103 5.55 17.28 -1.72
CA LEU A 103 5.61 17.76 -3.10
C LEU A 103 6.83 17.22 -3.84
N ALA A 104 8.02 17.37 -3.25
CA ALA A 104 9.28 16.91 -3.85
C ALA A 104 9.25 15.40 -4.13
N SER A 105 8.65 14.62 -3.23
CA SER A 105 8.48 13.19 -3.46
C SER A 105 7.44 12.87 -4.52
N GLY A 106 6.39 13.67 -4.67
CA GLY A 106 5.43 13.56 -5.78
C GLY A 106 6.13 13.73 -7.14
N ASP A 107 7.07 14.68 -7.23
CA ASP A 107 7.89 14.87 -8.44
C ASP A 107 8.76 13.65 -8.75
N ARG A 108 9.42 13.08 -7.73
CA ARG A 108 10.23 11.86 -7.90
C ARG A 108 9.39 10.68 -8.41
N GLN A 109 8.14 10.56 -7.96
CA GLN A 109 7.23 9.52 -8.47
C GLN A 109 6.84 9.72 -9.93
N ARG A 110 6.53 10.96 -10.33
CA ARG A 110 6.22 11.30 -11.73
C ARG A 110 7.40 10.92 -12.64
N ALA A 111 8.61 11.32 -12.26
CA ALA A 111 9.82 10.99 -13.02
C ALA A 111 10.02 9.47 -13.19
N ARG A 112 9.85 8.68 -12.14
CA ARG A 112 9.96 7.20 -12.23
C ARG A 112 8.87 6.58 -13.11
N ARG A 113 7.64 7.10 -13.07
CA ARG A 113 6.56 6.63 -13.93
C ARG A 113 6.85 6.93 -15.39
N GLU A 114 7.32 8.15 -15.69
CA GLU A 114 7.72 8.53 -17.04
C GLU A 114 8.88 7.68 -17.56
N GLN A 115 9.88 7.41 -16.72
CA GLN A 115 10.99 6.54 -17.06
C GLN A 115 10.51 5.12 -17.40
N ARG A 116 9.69 4.49 -16.53
CA ARG A 116 9.15 3.15 -16.81
C ARG A 116 8.30 3.10 -18.08
N LEU A 117 7.53 4.15 -18.36
CA LEU A 117 6.76 4.26 -19.60
C LEU A 117 7.67 4.37 -20.84
N ARG A 118 8.79 5.09 -20.74
CA ARG A 118 9.79 5.16 -21.83
C ARG A 118 10.46 3.81 -22.04
N GLU A 119 10.89 3.15 -20.98
CA GLU A 119 11.51 1.82 -21.01
C GLU A 119 10.56 0.77 -21.61
N TRP A 120 9.30 0.76 -21.18
CA TRP A 120 8.28 -0.14 -21.74
C TRP A 120 8.03 0.15 -23.23
N LYS A 121 7.90 1.41 -23.64
CA LYS A 121 7.75 1.77 -25.05
C LYS A 121 8.95 1.32 -25.88
N ALA A 122 10.17 1.44 -25.36
CA ALA A 122 11.38 0.96 -26.03
C ALA A 122 11.41 -0.57 -26.13
N ALA A 123 11.03 -1.28 -25.07
CA ALA A 123 10.98 -2.75 -25.05
C ALA A 123 9.85 -3.31 -25.94
N SER A 124 8.66 -2.71 -25.94
CA SER A 124 7.52 -3.13 -26.77
C SER A 124 7.66 -2.70 -28.23
N GLY A 125 8.39 -1.61 -28.51
CA GLY A 125 8.77 -1.23 -29.87
C GLY A 125 9.79 -2.17 -30.52
N ALA A 126 10.57 -2.91 -29.72
CA ALA A 126 11.56 -3.89 -30.19
C ALA A 126 10.98 -5.31 -30.43
N ILE A 127 9.69 -5.54 -30.14
CA ILE A 127 9.00 -6.82 -30.37
C ILE A 127 8.27 -6.84 -31.73
N SER A 128 8.32 -5.74 -32.48
CA SER A 128 7.74 -5.61 -33.83
C SER A 128 8.82 -5.48 -34.90
N ASP A 129 9.67 -6.50 -35.04
CA ASP A 129 10.49 -6.76 -36.23
C ASP A 129 10.61 -8.28 -36.46
#